data_AF-A0A7W0USZ5-F1
#
_entry.id   AF-A0A7W0USZ5-F1
#
_cell.length_a   1.000
_cell.length_b   1.000
_cell.length_c   1.000
_cell.angle_alpha   90.00
_cell.angle_beta   90.00
_cell.angle_gamma   90.00
#
_symmetry.space_group_name_H-M   'P 1'
#
loop_
_entity.id
_entity.type
_entity.pdbx_description
1 polymer ?
#
loop_
_entity_poly.entity_id
_entity_poly.type
_entity_poly.pdbx_seq_one_letter_code
_entity_poly.pdbx_strand_id
1 'polypeptide(L)'
;MYSRGELLDAVRRWRRLYGCAPVRSDWDPVRARQRCDPDLAAAKAGRYRSGQWPSADTVRNHFGSFGAAIEAAGLHPRPGGVDVRWSDEAILEALRDVAYEQGCPPRPEDLDDPPGELPGVEVVVLRFGTWQEAIAAAGLDGE
;
A
#
# COMPACT_ATOMS: atom_id res chain seq x y z
N MET A 1 -3.78 19.65 -19.11
CA MET A 1 -3.33 18.23 -19.09
C MET A 1 -1.97 18.21 -18.43
N TYR A 2 -1.78 17.39 -17.40
CA TYR A 2 -0.46 17.25 -16.77
C TYR A 2 0.49 16.50 -17.70
N SER A 3 1.70 17.03 -17.88
CA SER A 3 2.75 16.31 -18.61
C SER A 3 3.46 15.29 -17.71
N ARG A 4 4.09 14.27 -18.30
CA ARG A 4 4.89 13.27 -17.55
C ARG A 4 5.89 13.92 -16.59
N GLY A 5 6.55 15.00 -17.02
CA GLY A 5 7.48 15.77 -16.18
C GLY A 5 6.82 16.52 -15.02
N GLU A 6 5.63 17.07 -15.21
CA GLU A 6 4.89 17.79 -14.15
C GLU A 6 4.44 16.84 -13.04
N LEU A 7 4.07 15.61 -13.39
CA LEU A 7 3.72 14.57 -12.43
C LEU A 7 4.93 14.19 -11.56
N LEU A 8 6.12 14.07 -12.15
CA LEU A 8 7.36 13.81 -11.39
C LEU A 8 7.74 14.99 -10.50
N ASP A 9 7.57 16.22 -10.98
CA ASP A 9 7.83 17.42 -10.17
C ASP A 9 6.87 17.49 -8.98
N ALA A 10 5.59 17.17 -9.19
CA ALA A 10 4.61 17.07 -8.12
C ALA A 10 5.01 16.01 -7.06
N VAL A 11 5.50 14.84 -7.48
CA VAL A 11 5.96 13.79 -6.56
C VAL A 11 7.16 14.29 -5.74
N ARG A 12 8.13 14.95 -6.38
CA ARG A 12 9.30 15.52 -5.71
C ARG A 12 8.93 16.66 -4.76
N ARG A 13 7.98 17.49 -5.15
CA ARG A 13 7.45 18.59 -4.33
C ARG A 13 6.73 18.07 -3.11
N TRP A 14 5.95 16.99 -3.23
CA TRP A 14 5.34 16.32 -2.10
C TRP A 14 6.39 15.84 -1.09
N ARG A 15 7.45 15.17 -1.56
CA ARG A 15 8.55 14.75 -0.67
C ARG A 15 9.21 15.93 0.03
N ARG A 16 9.42 17.06 -0.65
CA ARG A 16 9.99 18.27 -0.03
C ARG A 16 9.11 18.86 1.08
N LEU A 17 7.79 18.79 0.93
CA LEU A 17 6.84 19.34 1.90
C LEU A 17 6.58 18.41 3.08
N TYR A 18 6.48 17.11 2.83
CA TYR A 18 6.04 16.14 3.84
C TYR A 18 7.14 15.16 4.28
N GLY A 19 8.36 15.27 3.73
CA GLY A 19 9.50 14.40 4.03
C GLY A 19 9.43 12.99 3.43
N CYS A 20 8.25 12.54 3.03
CA CYS A 20 7.97 11.18 2.56
C CYS A 20 7.50 11.17 1.10
N ALA A 21 7.70 10.07 0.38
CA ALA A 21 7.08 9.87 -0.92
C ALA A 21 5.54 9.78 -0.77
N PRO A 22 4.75 10.39 -1.67
CA PRO A 22 3.30 10.22 -1.65
C PRO A 22 2.96 8.75 -1.94
N VAL A 23 1.88 8.26 -1.34
CA VAL A 23 1.26 7.00 -1.78
C VAL A 23 0.00 7.31 -2.58
N ARG A 24 -0.48 6.32 -3.34
CA ARG A 24 -1.67 6.48 -4.20
C ARG A 24 -2.86 7.09 -3.46
N SER A 25 -3.12 6.63 -2.24
CA SER A 25 -4.25 7.11 -1.42
C SER A 25 -4.10 8.56 -0.94
N ASP A 26 -2.90 9.15 -1.00
CA ASP A 26 -2.74 10.58 -0.74
C ASP A 26 -3.26 11.43 -1.91
N TRP A 27 -3.24 10.89 -3.13
CA TRP A 27 -3.65 11.58 -4.36
C TRP A 27 -4.98 11.04 -4.91
N ASP A 28 -5.71 10.28 -4.10
CA ASP A 28 -7.01 9.70 -4.43
C ASP A 28 -7.95 9.78 -3.22
N PRO A 29 -8.68 10.88 -3.03
CA PRO A 29 -9.55 11.06 -1.87
C PRO A 29 -10.75 10.11 -1.86
N VAL A 30 -11.17 9.62 -3.03
CA VAL A 30 -12.27 8.63 -3.15
C VAL A 30 -11.82 7.29 -2.59
N ARG A 31 -10.63 6.84 -2.97
CA ARG A 31 -10.04 5.59 -2.50
C ARG A 31 -9.56 5.69 -1.06
N ALA A 32 -9.07 6.85 -0.63
CA ALA A 32 -8.76 7.11 0.78
C ALA A 32 -10.01 6.86 1.65
N ARG A 33 -11.17 7.38 1.25
CA ARG A 33 -12.44 7.16 1.98
C ARG A 33 -12.91 5.71 1.97
N GLN A 34 -12.63 4.95 0.91
CA GLN A 34 -13.09 3.57 0.77
C GLN A 34 -12.19 2.56 1.48
N ARG A 35 -10.90 2.86 1.63
CA ARG A 35 -9.89 1.88 2.05
C ARG A 35 -9.23 2.23 3.39
N CYS A 36 -9.44 3.44 3.89
CA CYS A 36 -8.78 3.97 5.09
C CYS A 36 -9.80 4.33 6.17
N ASP A 37 -9.35 4.38 7.43
CA ASP A 37 -10.11 4.98 8.52
C ASP A 37 -10.59 6.40 8.15
N PRO A 38 -11.84 6.78 8.47
CA PRO A 38 -12.42 8.07 8.09
C PRO A 38 -11.62 9.30 8.57
N ASP A 39 -10.94 9.25 9.72
CA ASP A 39 -10.11 10.35 10.21
C ASP A 39 -8.83 10.49 9.36
N LEU A 40 -8.17 9.37 9.10
CA LEU A 40 -6.99 9.33 8.24
C LEU A 40 -7.33 9.68 6.79
N ALA A 41 -8.50 9.26 6.30
CA ALA A 41 -9.02 9.63 4.98
C ALA A 41 -9.31 11.14 4.87
N ALA A 42 -9.88 11.74 5.92
CA ALA A 42 -10.13 13.18 5.98
C ALA A 42 -8.81 13.98 5.99
N ALA A 43 -7.82 13.54 6.77
CA ALA A 43 -6.50 14.14 6.80
C ALA A 43 -5.79 14.07 5.43
N LYS A 44 -5.85 12.92 4.75
CA LYS A 44 -5.31 12.74 3.39
C LYS A 44 -6.05 13.61 2.37
N ALA A 45 -7.38 13.62 2.41
CA ALA A 45 -8.19 14.45 1.52
C ALA A 45 -7.97 15.95 1.74
N GLY A 46 -7.66 16.37 2.97
CA GLY A 46 -7.26 17.73 3.29
C GLY A 46 -5.95 18.11 2.59
N ARG A 47 -4.89 17.29 2.75
CA ARG A 47 -3.59 17.51 2.08
C ARG A 47 -3.72 17.52 0.55
N TYR A 48 -4.54 16.61 0.01
CA TYR A 48 -4.84 16.56 -1.43
C TYR A 48 -5.50 17.84 -1.94
N ARG A 49 -6.41 18.45 -1.18
CA ARG A 49 -7.09 19.69 -1.59
C ARG A 49 -6.23 20.94 -1.38
N SER A 50 -5.27 20.89 -0.45
CA SER A 50 -4.42 22.05 -0.12
C SER A 50 -3.27 22.27 -1.10
N GLY A 51 -2.78 21.24 -1.79
CA GLY A 51 -1.87 21.41 -2.92
C GLY A 51 -2.61 21.04 -4.20
N GLN A 52 -2.36 21.74 -5.30
CA GLN A 52 -2.88 21.36 -6.63
C GLN A 52 -2.18 20.07 -7.09
N TRP A 53 -2.47 18.96 -6.42
CA TRP A 53 -1.88 17.65 -6.69
C TRP A 53 -2.67 16.99 -7.82
N PRO A 54 -1.98 16.31 -8.77
CA PRO A 54 -2.66 15.57 -9.82
C PRO A 54 -3.34 14.33 -9.23
N SER A 55 -4.41 13.88 -9.86
CA SER A 55 -5.10 12.65 -9.46
C SER A 55 -4.19 11.44 -9.62
N ALA A 56 -4.29 10.47 -8.71
CA ALA A 56 -3.59 9.19 -8.82
C ALA A 56 -3.86 8.47 -10.16
N ASP A 57 -5.07 8.63 -10.71
CA ASP A 57 -5.44 8.07 -12.01
C ASP A 57 -4.65 8.71 -13.16
N THR A 58 -4.43 10.02 -13.13
CA THR A 58 -3.58 10.73 -14.09
C THR A 58 -2.15 10.20 -14.02
N VAL A 59 -1.60 10.02 -12.82
CA VAL A 59 -0.26 9.42 -12.64
C VAL A 59 -0.21 8.02 -13.24
N ARG A 60 -1.20 7.18 -12.93
CA ARG A 60 -1.30 5.81 -13.47
C ARG A 60 -1.38 5.80 -14.99
N ASN A 61 -2.18 6.68 -15.61
CA ASN A 61 -2.35 6.70 -17.05
C ASN A 61 -1.07 7.09 -17.82
N HIS A 62 -0.18 7.88 -17.19
CA HIS A 62 1.09 8.30 -17.80
C HIS A 62 2.26 7.33 -17.53
N PHE A 63 2.24 6.61 -16.41
CA PHE A 63 3.37 5.76 -15.95
C PHE A 63 3.04 4.27 -15.82
N GLY A 64 1.79 3.87 -16.06
CA GLY A 64 1.27 2.52 -15.84
C GLY A 64 0.91 2.25 -14.38
N SER A 65 1.72 2.72 -13.43
CA SER A 65 1.53 2.52 -11.98
C SER A 65 2.00 3.72 -11.16
N PHE A 66 1.39 3.92 -9.98
CA PHE A 66 1.81 4.98 -9.05
C PHE A 66 3.23 4.71 -8.53
N GLY A 67 3.55 3.45 -8.18
CA GLY A 67 4.90 3.03 -7.80
C GLY A 67 5.95 3.38 -8.87
N ALA A 68 5.67 3.03 -10.13
CA ALA A 68 6.53 3.36 -11.26
C ALA A 68 6.76 4.87 -11.44
N ALA A 69 5.78 5.72 -11.11
CA ALA A 69 5.96 7.16 -11.10
C ALA A 69 6.86 7.65 -9.95
N ILE A 70 6.76 7.03 -8.77
CA ILE A 70 7.64 7.31 -7.62
C ILE A 70 9.08 6.90 -7.95
N GLU A 71 9.27 5.72 -8.53
CA GLU A 71 10.58 5.23 -9.00
C GLU A 71 11.16 6.13 -10.09
N ALA A 72 10.35 6.51 -11.08
CA ALA A 72 10.75 7.46 -12.12
C ALA A 72 11.08 8.86 -11.57
N ALA A 73 10.55 9.23 -10.39
CA ALA A 73 10.91 10.46 -9.71
C ALA A 73 12.26 10.36 -8.96
N GLY A 74 12.86 9.16 -8.90
CA GLY A 74 14.09 8.85 -8.15
C GLY A 74 13.82 8.61 -6.66
N LEU A 75 12.61 8.20 -6.30
CA LEU A 75 12.20 7.92 -4.94
C LEU A 75 11.86 6.43 -4.80
N HIS A 76 12.02 5.89 -3.60
CA HIS A 76 11.55 4.54 -3.30
C HIS A 76 10.05 4.59 -2.97
N PRO A 77 9.20 3.80 -3.64
CA PRO A 77 7.80 3.70 -3.28
C PRO A 77 7.70 3.18 -1.86
N ARG A 78 7.04 3.95 -0.99
CA ARG A 78 6.73 3.45 0.35
C ARG A 78 5.83 2.23 0.15
N PRO A 79 6.05 1.12 0.88
CA PRO A 79 5.22 -0.05 0.71
C PRO A 79 3.73 0.29 0.95
N GLY A 80 3.39 1.38 1.66
CA GLY A 80 2.03 1.89 1.96
C GLY A 80 1.12 2.22 0.77
N GLY A 81 1.51 1.86 -0.46
CA GLY A 81 0.65 1.86 -1.64
C GLY A 81 -0.22 0.60 -1.80
N VAL A 82 0.13 -0.51 -1.11
CA VAL A 82 -0.79 -1.62 -0.91
C VAL A 82 -1.94 -1.20 -0.01
N ASP A 83 -3.10 -1.76 -0.29
CA ASP A 83 -4.40 -1.40 0.25
C ASP A 83 -4.35 -1.04 1.74
N VAL A 84 -4.80 0.17 2.11
CA VAL A 84 -4.81 0.66 3.52
C VAL A 84 -5.74 -0.15 4.43
N ARG A 85 -6.53 -1.10 3.88
CA ARG A 85 -7.22 -2.14 4.65
C ARG A 85 -6.25 -3.12 5.30
N TRP A 86 -5.11 -3.36 4.64
CA TRP A 86 -4.11 -4.34 5.04
C TRP A 86 -2.85 -3.62 5.54
N SER A 87 -2.94 -3.11 6.77
CA SER A 87 -1.75 -2.69 7.53
C SER A 87 -0.84 -3.88 7.80
N ASP A 88 0.43 -3.61 8.11
CA ASP A 88 1.39 -4.66 8.46
C ASP A 88 0.81 -5.55 9.57
N GLU A 89 0.27 -4.94 10.63
CA GLU A 89 -0.41 -5.63 11.73
C GLU A 89 -1.64 -6.43 11.30
N ALA A 90 -2.48 -5.88 10.42
CA ALA A 90 -3.70 -6.55 9.95
C ALA A 90 -3.39 -7.80 9.10
N ILE A 91 -2.29 -7.75 8.33
CA ILE A 91 -1.79 -8.91 7.58
C ILE A 91 -1.30 -9.99 8.57
N LEU A 92 -0.54 -9.60 9.59
CA LEU A 92 -0.03 -10.55 10.59
C LEU A 92 -1.15 -11.19 11.42
N GLU A 93 -2.18 -10.42 11.80
CA GLU A 93 -3.38 -10.93 12.46
C GLU A 93 -4.12 -11.93 11.57
N ALA A 94 -4.36 -11.59 10.30
CA ALA A 94 -5.04 -12.48 9.37
C ALA A 94 -4.24 -13.78 9.12
N LEU A 95 -2.91 -13.70 9.03
CA LEU A 95 -2.06 -14.89 8.93
C LEU A 95 -2.16 -15.78 10.17
N ARG A 96 -2.24 -15.18 11.37
CA ARG A 96 -2.43 -15.91 12.64
C ARG A 96 -3.80 -16.57 12.74
N ASP A 97 -4.84 -15.87 12.33
CA ASP A 97 -6.21 -16.38 12.33
C ASP A 97 -6.33 -17.61 11.44
N VAL A 98 -5.79 -17.52 10.22
CA VAL A 98 -5.73 -18.65 9.29
C VAL A 98 -4.83 -19.78 9.79
N ALA A 99 -3.75 -19.48 10.52
CA ALA A 99 -2.96 -20.51 11.17
C ALA A 99 -3.71 -21.22 12.31
N TYR A 100 -4.52 -20.46 13.06
CA TYR A 100 -5.32 -20.98 14.18
C TYR A 100 -6.46 -21.88 13.69
N GLU A 101 -7.17 -21.46 12.65
CA GLU A 101 -8.24 -22.24 12.01
C GLU A 101 -7.71 -23.56 11.42
N GLN A 102 -6.52 -23.54 10.81
CA GLN A 102 -5.92 -24.71 10.17
C GLN A 102 -5.04 -25.55 11.12
N GLY A 103 -4.65 -25.01 12.27
CA GLY A 103 -3.71 -25.62 13.21
C GLY A 103 -2.25 -25.68 12.73
N CYS A 104 -1.93 -25.06 11.59
CA CYS A 104 -0.62 -25.07 10.94
C CYS A 104 -0.31 -23.70 10.31
N PRO A 105 0.97 -23.31 10.15
CA PRO A 105 1.33 -22.06 9.47
C PRO A 105 0.79 -22.03 8.03
N PRO A 106 0.18 -20.92 7.58
CA PRO A 106 -0.36 -20.83 6.22
C PRO A 106 0.76 -20.88 5.20
N ARG A 107 0.51 -21.62 4.12
CA ARG A 107 1.34 -21.67 2.93
C ARG A 107 0.82 -20.63 1.93
N PRO A 108 1.65 -20.18 0.97
CA PRO A 108 1.21 -19.23 -0.04
C PRO A 108 0.04 -19.78 -0.88
N GLU A 109 -0.07 -21.10 -1.05
CA GLU A 109 -1.22 -21.74 -1.71
C GLU A 109 -2.54 -21.56 -0.94
N ASP A 110 -2.50 -21.47 0.39
CA ASP A 110 -3.69 -21.31 1.24
C ASP A 110 -4.31 -19.90 1.13
N LEU A 111 -3.63 -18.97 0.44
CA LEU A 111 -4.13 -17.63 0.16
C LEU A 111 -4.83 -17.51 -1.20
N ASP A 112 -4.85 -18.57 -2.00
CA ASP A 112 -5.65 -18.62 -3.23
C ASP A 112 -7.14 -18.78 -2.91
N ASP A 113 -7.45 -19.59 -1.88
CA ASP A 113 -8.80 -19.77 -1.31
C ASP A 113 -8.74 -19.73 0.23
N PRO A 114 -8.58 -18.53 0.81
CA PRO A 114 -8.42 -18.40 2.26
C PRO A 114 -9.75 -18.63 2.99
N PRO A 115 -9.73 -19.23 4.20
CA PRO A 115 -10.93 -19.39 5.03
C PRO A 115 -11.52 -18.05 5.53
N GLY A 116 -10.79 -16.94 5.36
CA GLY A 116 -11.20 -15.60 5.75
C GLY A 116 -10.81 -14.53 4.72
N GLU A 117 -10.96 -13.25 5.08
CA GLU A 117 -10.41 -12.18 4.25
C GLU A 117 -8.90 -12.09 4.47
N LEU A 118 -8.12 -12.41 3.43
CA LEU A 118 -6.68 -12.23 3.40
C LEU A 118 -6.29 -11.44 2.13
N PRO A 119 -5.26 -10.60 2.20
CA PRO A 119 -4.64 -10.08 0.99
C PRO A 119 -3.92 -11.23 0.28
N GLY A 120 -3.94 -11.24 -1.06
CA GLY A 120 -3.22 -12.26 -1.82
C GLY A 120 -1.71 -12.27 -1.56
N VAL A 121 -1.05 -13.41 -1.84
CA VAL A 121 0.38 -13.67 -1.58
C VAL A 121 1.28 -12.53 -2.02
N GLU A 122 1.02 -11.95 -3.20
CA GLU A 122 1.84 -10.86 -3.75
C GLU A 122 1.86 -9.63 -2.83
N VAL A 123 0.76 -9.31 -2.16
CA VAL A 123 0.70 -8.19 -1.21
C VAL A 123 1.53 -8.48 0.03
N VAL A 124 1.47 -9.71 0.54
CA VAL A 124 2.27 -10.15 1.70
C VAL A 124 3.76 -10.10 1.37
N VAL A 125 4.16 -10.67 0.23
CA VAL A 125 5.56 -10.69 -0.23
C VAL A 125 6.08 -9.27 -0.49
N LEU A 126 5.31 -8.42 -1.17
CA LEU A 126 5.70 -7.02 -1.40
C LEU A 126 5.92 -6.25 -0.09
N ARG A 127 5.23 -6.65 0.98
CA ARG A 127 5.23 -5.95 2.26
C ARG A 127 6.34 -6.40 3.20
N PHE A 128 6.54 -7.71 3.31
CA PHE A 128 7.47 -8.35 4.23
C PHE A 128 8.74 -8.85 3.54
N GLY A 129 8.87 -8.65 2.23
CA GLY A 129 10.01 -9.10 1.43
C GLY A 129 9.81 -10.53 0.93
N THR A 130 9.60 -11.47 1.85
CA THR A 130 9.34 -12.88 1.53
C THR A 130 8.18 -13.45 2.35
N TRP A 131 7.59 -14.56 1.87
CA TRP A 131 6.56 -15.28 2.63
C TRP A 131 7.08 -15.72 4.00
N GLN A 132 8.31 -16.23 4.04
CA GLN A 132 8.95 -16.73 5.25
C GLN A 132 9.17 -15.60 6.28
N GLU A 133 9.57 -14.41 5.83
CA GLU A 133 9.64 -13.23 6.70
C GLU A 133 8.27 -12.80 7.23
N ALA A 134 7.20 -12.95 6.44
CA ALA A 134 5.84 -12.68 6.92
C ALA A 134 5.39 -13.67 8.00
N ILE A 135 5.67 -14.96 7.83
CA ILE A 135 5.38 -16.02 8.81
C ILE A 135 6.21 -15.81 10.09
N ALA A 136 7.49 -15.45 9.96
CA ALA A 136 8.35 -15.10 11.09
C ALA A 136 7.85 -13.85 11.82
N ALA A 137 7.46 -12.81 11.09
CA ALA A 137 6.85 -11.60 11.66
C ALA A 137 5.50 -11.90 12.35
N ALA A 138 4.76 -12.90 11.87
CA ALA A 138 3.54 -13.38 12.50
C ALA A 138 3.80 -14.24 13.75
N GLY A 139 5.05 -14.61 14.04
CA GLY A 139 5.39 -15.52 15.14
C GLY A 139 4.88 -16.95 14.89
N LEU A 140 4.78 -17.34 13.62
CA LEU A 140 4.34 -18.65 13.17
C LEU A 140 5.52 -19.50 12.65
N ASP A 141 6.73 -18.95 12.70
CA ASP A 141 7.97 -19.68 12.44
C ASP A 141 8.24 -20.60 13.64
N GLY A 142 8.07 -21.90 13.43
CA GLY A 142 8.26 -22.91 14.47
C GLY A 142 9.73 -23.00 14.87
N GLU A 143 9.99 -23.16 16.18
CA GLU A 143 11.27 -23.68 16.68
C GLU A 143 11.54 -25.11 16.16
#